data_AF-A0A938ME69-F1
#
_entry.id   AF-A0A938ME69-F1
#
_cell.length_a   1.000
_cell.length_b   1.000
_cell.length_c   1.000
_cell.angle_alpha   90.00
_cell.angle_beta   90.00
_cell.angle_gamma   90.00
#
_symmetry.space_group_name_H-M   'P 1'
#
loop_
_entity.id
_entity.type
_entity.pdbx_description
1 polymer ?
#
loop_
_entity_poly.entity_id
_entity_poly.type
_entity_poly.pdbx_seq_one_letter_code
_entity_poly.pdbx_strand_id
1 'polypeptide(L)'
;EPFRVSAKGGPAKGLWCTAEARPVAGQPGRVTVAVVDEHGNPAADFRGAVKLTCNTEAGLPSSYAFTQADAGSHEFQGRFPKDVVSRVTVTCEAMTAVSNPILPRSDGEPAIYFGDIHSHSMLSSDAVGDPDAAYEYARRFAGLDFAALSDHAPRAARWEAGVAAANRHNKAGRFVTFVAFESGDSPHGHRNIYYRDDTGPDLPLLKNYNEAWWQWLAERNVRALTLPHHPNTDSGVRLANGNLAWGPTDWSVRNDTYQRLVEICQTRGSFEAPGGPNPELRIRAKDCGASVQTALAKGFRLGFIGSTDTHSGRPGNPAHSARCAILARDFSRTGLWDALYARTCYATTGKHILVLFEVNGKPMGSEITLAARETKRQIRWRVVGVGPLKRVDLLRNNGVVKSWAGEGKDDVAGEFSLAEPLAAAEWWYLRVIQDDAEMAWSSPVWVDAPGGAK
;
A
#
# COMPACT_ATOMS: atom_id res chain seq x y z
N GLU A 1 26.00 -2.56 -28.24
CA GLU A 1 25.26 -2.16 -27.02
C GLU A 1 23.80 -1.98 -27.38
N PRO A 2 22.83 -2.44 -26.57
CA PRO A 2 21.43 -2.09 -26.80
C PRO A 2 21.28 -0.58 -26.61
N PHE A 3 20.60 0.09 -27.55
CA PHE A 3 20.30 1.52 -27.45
C PHE A 3 19.43 1.77 -26.22
N ARG A 4 19.89 2.62 -25.29
CA ARG A 4 19.07 3.11 -24.17
C ARG A 4 18.34 4.37 -24.62
N VAL A 5 17.02 4.31 -24.69
CA VAL A 5 16.16 5.49 -24.88
C VAL A 5 15.76 5.99 -23.49
N SER A 6 16.27 7.15 -23.08
CA SER A 6 15.81 7.83 -21.86
C SER A 6 14.91 9.01 -22.23
N ALA A 7 13.65 8.97 -21.81
CA ALA A 7 12.76 10.13 -21.91
C ALA A 7 13.15 11.15 -20.84
N LYS A 8 13.53 12.36 -21.25
CA LYS A 8 13.77 13.47 -20.34
C LYS A 8 12.43 14.12 -19.99
N GLY A 9 12.21 14.44 -18.72
CA GLY A 9 11.03 15.19 -18.30
C GLY A 9 10.97 16.57 -18.95
N GLY A 10 9.75 17.05 -19.18
CA GLY A 10 9.49 18.38 -19.71
C GLY A 10 9.76 19.50 -18.70
N PRO A 11 9.35 20.73 -19.05
CA PRO A 11 9.45 21.87 -18.12
C PRO A 11 8.62 21.63 -16.86
N ALA A 12 9.02 22.27 -15.75
CA ALA A 12 8.29 22.20 -14.50
C ALA A 12 6.84 22.71 -14.66
N LYS A 13 5.88 21.88 -14.25
CA LYS A 13 4.43 22.15 -14.29
C LYS A 13 3.71 21.75 -13.01
N GLY A 14 4.34 20.94 -12.15
CA GLY A 14 3.78 20.54 -10.86
C GLY A 14 4.82 20.44 -9.75
N LEU A 15 4.33 20.52 -8.52
CA LEU A 15 5.07 20.19 -7.30
C LEU A 15 4.40 19.00 -6.63
N TRP A 16 5.22 18.08 -6.10
CA TRP A 16 4.78 17.08 -5.13
C TRP A 16 5.51 17.30 -3.82
N CYS A 17 4.79 17.12 -2.72
CA CYS A 17 5.33 17.22 -1.38
C CYS A 17 4.88 15.96 -0.62
N THR A 18 5.84 15.15 -0.19
CA THR A 18 5.59 13.92 0.57
C THR A 18 6.44 13.96 1.83
N ALA A 19 5.88 13.60 2.97
CA ALA A 19 6.59 13.61 4.24
C ALA A 19 6.50 12.26 4.94
N GLU A 20 7.51 11.96 5.75
CA GLU A 20 7.44 10.85 6.70
C GLU A 20 6.18 11.01 7.56
N ALA A 21 5.30 10.01 7.51
CA ALA A 21 3.95 10.13 8.05
C ALA A 21 3.93 10.26 9.58
N ARG A 22 4.83 9.56 10.28
CA ARG A 22 4.88 9.54 11.74
C ARG A 22 6.32 9.56 12.26
N PRO A 23 7.12 10.63 12.07
CA PRO A 23 8.46 10.72 12.63
C PRO A 23 8.41 10.70 14.15
N VAL A 24 9.53 10.39 14.82
CA VAL A 24 9.60 10.52 16.28
C VAL A 24 9.50 12.00 16.64
N ALA A 25 8.62 12.34 17.58
CA ALA A 25 8.40 13.73 17.98
C ALA A 25 9.70 14.42 18.39
N GLY A 26 9.92 15.64 17.85
CA GLY A 26 11.13 16.42 18.08
C GLY A 26 12.40 15.91 17.37
N GLN A 27 12.41 14.69 16.80
CA GLN A 27 13.50 14.21 15.94
C GLN A 27 13.29 14.67 14.48
N PRO A 28 14.36 14.72 13.67
CA PRO A 28 14.24 15.05 12.25
C PRO A 28 13.38 14.02 11.51
N GLY A 29 12.32 14.48 10.87
CA GLY A 29 11.49 13.74 9.93
C GLY A 29 11.71 14.26 8.51
N ARG A 30 11.61 13.36 7.52
CA ARG A 30 11.88 13.66 6.11
C ARG A 30 10.70 14.38 5.45
N VAL A 31 11.00 15.38 4.62
CA VAL A 31 10.05 16.03 3.70
C VAL A 31 10.67 16.07 2.32
N THR A 32 10.12 15.31 1.37
CA THR A 32 10.57 15.28 -0.02
C THR A 32 9.74 16.24 -0.86
N VAL A 33 10.41 17.12 -1.58
CA VAL A 33 9.79 18.02 -2.56
C VAL A 33 10.30 17.65 -3.94
N ALA A 34 9.40 17.22 -4.80
CA ALA A 34 9.69 16.90 -6.19
C ALA A 34 9.05 17.93 -7.13
N VAL A 35 9.78 18.29 -8.17
CA VAL A 35 9.33 19.15 -9.27
C VAL A 35 9.13 18.28 -10.48
N VAL A 36 7.92 18.31 -11.04
CA VAL A 36 7.51 17.43 -12.12
C VAL A 36 6.93 18.20 -13.30
N ASP A 37 6.94 17.58 -14.48
CA ASP A 37 6.19 18.07 -15.63
C ASP A 37 4.70 17.67 -15.58
N GLU A 38 3.95 17.98 -16.64
CA GLU A 38 2.51 17.73 -16.72
C GLU A 38 2.12 16.23 -16.71
N HIS A 39 3.08 15.33 -16.91
CA HIS A 39 2.89 13.89 -16.92
C HIS A 39 3.46 13.21 -15.66
N GLY A 40 3.93 13.99 -14.69
CA GLY A 40 4.57 13.47 -13.48
C GLY A 40 6.00 12.94 -13.72
N ASN A 41 6.68 13.34 -14.80
CA ASN A 41 8.10 13.08 -14.97
C ASN A 41 8.94 14.05 -14.12
N PRO A 42 10.11 13.64 -13.62
CA PRO A 42 11.08 14.54 -13.02
C PRO A 42 11.46 15.71 -13.94
N ALA A 43 11.23 16.95 -13.49
CA ALA A 43 11.72 18.16 -14.14
C ALA A 43 13.19 18.39 -13.72
N ALA A 44 14.09 17.51 -14.13
CA ALA A 44 15.47 17.43 -13.60
C ALA A 44 16.33 18.69 -13.84
N ASP A 45 15.96 19.51 -14.82
CA ASP A 45 16.64 20.77 -15.16
C ASP A 45 16.13 21.97 -14.37
N PHE A 46 15.10 21.81 -13.53
CA PHE A 46 14.55 22.92 -12.76
C PHE A 46 15.57 23.53 -11.80
N ARG A 47 15.71 24.86 -11.82
CA ARG A 47 16.62 25.64 -10.95
C ARG A 47 15.92 26.79 -10.22
N GLY A 48 14.59 26.80 -10.23
CA GLY A 48 13.81 27.82 -9.53
C GLY A 48 13.86 27.64 -8.02
N ALA A 49 13.38 28.66 -7.29
CA ALA A 49 13.26 28.61 -5.84
C ALA A 49 11.84 28.23 -5.41
N VAL A 50 11.74 27.27 -4.50
CA VAL A 50 10.49 26.91 -3.83
C VAL A 50 10.42 27.60 -2.47
N LYS A 51 9.23 28.01 -2.05
CA LYS A 51 8.95 28.48 -0.68
C LYS A 51 8.28 27.38 0.11
N LEU A 52 8.71 27.18 1.35
CA LEU A 52 8.13 26.19 2.26
C LEU A 52 7.51 26.90 3.46
N THR A 53 6.31 26.47 3.83
CA THR A 53 5.65 26.86 5.08
C THR A 53 5.07 25.62 5.76
N CYS A 54 4.85 25.70 7.07
CA CYS A 54 4.18 24.65 7.83
C CYS A 54 3.13 25.28 8.75
N ASN A 55 2.03 24.58 8.99
CA ASN A 55 1.01 25.01 9.95
C ASN A 55 1.47 24.89 11.42
N THR A 56 2.65 24.30 11.65
CA THR A 56 3.33 24.19 12.95
C THR A 56 4.78 24.66 12.82
N GLU A 57 5.47 24.88 13.94
CA GLU A 57 6.90 25.20 13.93
C GLU A 57 7.71 23.94 13.58
N ALA A 58 8.22 23.88 12.36
CA ALA A 58 8.90 22.69 11.81
C ALA A 58 10.43 22.84 11.63
N GLY A 59 10.98 24.05 11.80
CA GLY A 59 12.40 24.34 11.55
C GLY A 59 12.85 24.17 10.09
N LEU A 60 11.92 24.16 9.13
CA LEU A 60 12.20 24.09 7.69
C LEU A 60 12.69 25.46 7.17
N PRO A 61 13.56 25.49 6.14
CA PRO A 61 13.93 26.75 5.49
C PRO A 61 12.71 27.39 4.84
N SER A 62 12.59 28.72 4.90
CA SER A 62 11.47 29.44 4.27
C SER A 62 11.53 29.43 2.74
N SER A 63 12.71 29.18 2.17
CA SER A 63 12.94 29.09 0.72
C SER A 63 14.14 28.19 0.42
N TYR A 64 14.13 27.53 -0.74
CA TYR A 64 15.24 26.73 -1.25
C TYR A 64 15.35 26.85 -2.78
N ALA A 65 16.53 27.16 -3.28
CA ALA A 65 16.82 27.22 -4.72
C ALA A 65 17.33 25.86 -5.21
N PHE A 66 16.62 25.24 -6.16
CA PHE A 66 17.04 23.96 -6.74
C PHE A 66 18.34 24.11 -7.54
N THR A 67 19.18 23.08 -7.42
CA THR A 67 20.48 22.97 -8.07
C THR A 67 20.50 21.79 -9.03
N GLN A 68 21.60 21.63 -9.77
CA GLN A 68 21.78 20.45 -10.63
C GLN A 68 21.85 19.14 -9.85
N ALA A 69 22.38 19.16 -8.62
CA ALA A 69 22.47 17.98 -7.77
C ALA A 69 21.09 17.44 -7.34
N ASP A 70 20.09 18.32 -7.26
CA ASP A 70 18.74 17.94 -6.88
C ASP A 70 18.06 17.10 -7.96
N ALA A 71 18.42 17.29 -9.24
CA ALA A 71 17.84 16.54 -10.36
C ALA A 71 16.29 16.46 -10.31
N GLY A 72 15.64 17.55 -9.88
CA GLY A 72 14.19 17.66 -9.78
C GLY A 72 13.58 17.18 -8.45
N SER A 73 14.37 16.76 -7.46
CA SER A 73 13.85 16.45 -6.11
C SER A 73 14.86 16.75 -5.00
N HIS A 74 14.38 17.35 -3.91
CA HIS A 74 15.16 17.64 -2.72
C HIS A 74 14.46 17.12 -1.45
N GLU A 75 15.25 16.63 -0.49
CA GLU A 75 14.74 16.19 0.81
C GLU A 75 15.20 17.12 1.92
N PHE A 76 14.23 17.64 2.65
CA PHE A 76 14.40 18.46 3.84
C PHE A 76 14.23 17.63 5.11
N GLN A 77 14.73 18.18 6.21
CA GLN A 77 14.59 17.62 7.56
C GLN A 77 13.83 18.62 8.42
N GLY A 78 12.63 18.24 8.89
CA GLY A 78 11.80 19.05 9.79
C GLY A 78 11.63 18.39 11.15
N ARG A 79 11.36 19.16 12.20
CA ARG A 79 11.05 18.65 13.54
C ARG A 79 9.64 19.04 13.90
N PHE A 80 8.78 18.06 14.15
CA PHE A 80 7.35 18.30 14.28
C PHE A 80 6.86 18.05 15.71
N PRO A 81 5.89 18.83 16.21
CA PRO A 81 5.36 18.68 17.56
C PRO A 81 4.54 17.38 17.71
N LYS A 82 4.63 16.77 18.90
CA LYS A 82 3.87 15.55 19.23
C LYS A 82 2.37 15.82 19.19
N ASP A 83 1.59 14.84 18.74
CA ASP A 83 0.11 14.79 18.77
C ASP A 83 -0.62 15.90 17.99
N VAL A 84 0.11 16.79 17.32
CA VAL A 84 -0.43 17.83 16.44
C VAL A 84 -0.17 17.43 15.00
N VAL A 85 -1.23 17.40 14.19
CA VAL A 85 -1.11 17.12 12.76
C VAL A 85 -0.45 18.32 12.06
N SER A 86 0.74 18.06 11.50
CA SER A 86 1.50 19.04 10.73
C SER A 86 1.35 18.77 9.23
N ARG A 87 1.40 19.83 8.43
CA ARG A 87 1.38 19.81 6.97
C ARG A 87 2.34 20.87 6.44
N VAL A 88 3.15 20.47 5.46
CA VAL A 88 4.09 21.36 4.78
C VAL A 88 3.49 21.78 3.45
N THR A 89 3.37 23.08 3.25
CA THR A 89 2.93 23.68 1.99
C THR A 89 4.15 24.18 1.24
N VAL A 90 4.25 23.81 -0.03
CA VAL A 90 5.33 24.22 -0.93
C VAL A 90 4.73 24.97 -2.10
N THR A 91 5.31 26.13 -2.43
CA THR A 91 4.87 26.96 -3.55
C THR A 91 6.04 27.39 -4.43
N CYS A 92 5.79 27.48 -5.73
CA CYS A 92 6.71 28.06 -6.70
C CYS A 92 5.89 28.58 -7.87
N GLU A 93 5.92 29.90 -8.10
CA GLU A 93 5.07 30.56 -9.10
C GLU A 93 3.59 30.17 -8.88
N ALA A 94 2.94 29.57 -9.89
CA ALA A 94 1.56 29.08 -9.82
C ALA A 94 1.43 27.65 -9.26
N MET A 95 2.55 26.92 -9.08
CA MET A 95 2.53 25.56 -8.57
C MET A 95 2.40 25.55 -7.04
N THR A 96 1.57 24.65 -6.53
CA THR A 96 1.38 24.43 -5.09
C THR A 96 1.27 22.94 -4.77
N ALA A 97 1.80 22.54 -3.63
CA ALA A 97 1.67 21.20 -3.08
C ALA A 97 1.55 21.26 -1.56
N VAL A 98 0.76 20.35 -0.99
CA VAL A 98 0.66 20.15 0.46
C VAL A 98 1.07 18.71 0.75
N SER A 99 1.89 18.52 1.79
CA SER A 99 2.30 17.20 2.22
C SER A 99 1.11 16.35 2.67
N ASN A 100 1.29 15.04 2.70
CA ASN A 100 0.46 14.20 3.56
C ASN A 100 0.52 14.67 5.03
N PRO A 101 -0.46 14.26 5.86
CA PRO A 101 -0.43 14.50 7.28
C PRO A 101 0.83 13.92 7.92
N ILE A 102 1.44 14.72 8.79
CA ILE A 102 2.56 14.34 9.64
C ILE A 102 2.01 14.29 11.06
N LEU A 103 1.97 13.10 11.65
CA LEU A 103 1.48 12.85 13.01
C LEU A 103 2.62 12.21 13.84
N PRO A 104 3.48 13.03 14.46
CA PRO A 104 4.65 12.52 15.16
C PRO A 104 4.29 11.57 16.30
N ARG A 105 5.11 10.53 16.48
CA ARG A 105 4.92 9.45 17.44
C ARG A 105 5.89 9.56 18.62
N SER A 106 5.57 8.89 19.72
CA SER A 106 6.57 8.69 20.79
C SER A 106 7.67 7.75 20.31
N ASP A 107 8.88 7.89 20.87
CA ASP A 107 9.94 6.92 20.59
C ASP A 107 9.50 5.49 20.98
N GLY A 108 9.93 4.53 20.19
CA GLY A 108 9.53 3.13 20.30
C GLY A 108 8.18 2.79 19.66
N GLU A 109 7.21 3.71 19.53
CA GLU A 109 5.92 3.45 18.85
C GLU A 109 6.10 3.04 17.38
N PRO A 110 5.20 2.21 16.80
CA PRO A 110 5.27 1.89 15.38
C PRO A 110 5.04 3.14 14.53
N ALA A 111 5.86 3.29 13.49
CA ALA A 111 5.62 4.27 12.43
C ALA A 111 4.56 3.74 11.45
N ILE A 112 4.18 4.58 10.48
CA ILE A 112 3.42 4.19 9.29
C ILE A 112 4.33 4.46 8.10
N TYR A 113 4.63 3.43 7.32
CA TYR A 113 5.40 3.52 6.09
C TYR A 113 4.46 3.37 4.91
N PHE A 114 4.67 4.13 3.84
CA PHE A 114 3.86 4.02 2.62
C PHE A 114 4.69 3.54 1.43
N GLY A 115 4.10 2.67 0.62
CA GLY A 115 4.78 2.09 -0.52
C GLY A 115 3.85 1.59 -1.61
N ASP A 116 4.48 1.14 -2.69
CA ASP A 116 3.83 0.55 -3.85
C ASP A 116 4.57 -0.75 -4.20
N ILE A 117 3.91 -1.88 -3.97
CA ILE A 117 4.54 -3.21 -4.04
C ILE A 117 4.09 -4.02 -5.25
N HIS A 118 3.26 -3.44 -6.10
CA HIS A 118 2.81 -4.07 -7.34
C HIS A 118 3.06 -3.09 -8.48
N SER A 119 4.16 -3.28 -9.17
CA SER A 119 4.58 -2.40 -10.27
C SER A 119 5.54 -3.16 -11.17
N HIS A 120 5.52 -2.80 -12.45
CA HIS A 120 6.23 -3.52 -13.50
C HIS A 120 7.25 -2.60 -14.16
N SER A 121 8.34 -3.21 -14.63
CA SER A 121 9.40 -2.56 -15.39
C SER A 121 9.65 -3.31 -16.69
N MET A 122 10.69 -2.95 -17.43
CA MET A 122 11.09 -3.63 -18.67
C MET A 122 11.49 -5.12 -18.52
N LEU A 123 11.40 -5.70 -17.32
CA LEU A 123 11.60 -7.13 -17.10
C LEU A 123 10.32 -7.92 -17.43
N SER A 124 9.15 -7.27 -17.36
CA SER A 124 7.89 -7.74 -17.94
C SER A 124 7.80 -7.35 -19.43
N SER A 125 7.15 -8.18 -20.24
CA SER A 125 7.02 -7.93 -21.69
C SER A 125 6.03 -6.83 -22.06
N ASP A 126 5.16 -6.44 -21.13
CA ASP A 126 4.07 -5.48 -21.27
C ASP A 126 4.33 -4.17 -20.51
N ALA A 127 5.49 -4.01 -19.90
CA ALA A 127 5.88 -2.82 -19.16
C ALA A 127 7.19 -2.22 -19.69
N VAL A 128 7.43 -0.99 -19.25
CA VAL A 128 8.59 -0.19 -19.63
C VAL A 128 9.33 0.34 -18.40
N GLY A 129 10.52 0.90 -18.61
CA GLY A 129 11.30 1.53 -17.57
C GLY A 129 12.39 0.61 -17.01
N ASP A 130 13.55 1.21 -16.75
CA ASP A 130 14.69 0.53 -16.14
C ASP A 130 14.39 0.25 -14.64
N PRO A 131 14.70 -0.96 -14.11
CA PRO A 131 14.43 -1.29 -12.72
C PRO A 131 15.07 -0.34 -11.70
N ASP A 132 16.31 0.12 -11.95
CA ASP A 132 16.98 1.05 -11.04
C ASP A 132 16.29 2.42 -11.06
N ALA A 133 15.92 2.90 -12.26
CA ALA A 133 15.18 4.14 -12.42
C ALA A 133 13.80 4.09 -11.74
N ALA A 134 13.12 2.93 -11.75
CA ALA A 134 11.83 2.74 -11.10
C ALA A 134 11.94 2.85 -9.57
N TYR A 135 12.95 2.23 -8.95
CA TYR A 135 13.20 2.37 -7.51
C TYR A 135 13.64 3.79 -7.14
N GLU A 136 14.47 4.45 -7.97
CA GLU A 136 14.80 5.86 -7.78
C GLU A 136 13.57 6.76 -7.87
N TYR A 137 12.66 6.48 -8.81
CA TYR A 137 11.40 7.20 -8.96
C TYR A 137 10.55 7.08 -7.68
N ALA A 138 10.33 5.85 -7.23
CA ALA A 138 9.56 5.55 -6.01
C ALA A 138 10.10 6.31 -4.80
N ARG A 139 11.42 6.24 -4.58
CA ARG A 139 12.07 6.87 -3.41
C ARG A 139 12.15 8.39 -3.51
N ARG A 140 12.64 8.93 -4.64
CA ARG A 140 13.00 10.35 -4.76
C ARG A 140 11.84 11.22 -5.19
N PHE A 141 10.91 10.71 -5.99
CA PHE A 141 9.88 11.54 -6.61
C PHE A 141 8.50 11.25 -6.03
N ALA A 142 8.10 9.99 -5.98
CA ALA A 142 6.87 9.62 -5.28
C ALA A 142 6.99 9.78 -3.75
N GLY A 143 8.22 9.74 -3.21
CA GLY A 143 8.49 9.90 -1.78
C GLY A 143 8.03 8.71 -0.94
N LEU A 144 8.07 7.50 -1.52
CA LEU A 144 7.70 6.26 -0.86
C LEU A 144 8.79 5.78 0.10
N ASP A 145 8.37 5.11 1.17
CA ASP A 145 9.24 4.47 2.14
C ASP A 145 9.67 3.06 1.69
N PHE A 146 8.85 2.40 0.88
CA PHE A 146 9.18 1.10 0.29
C PHE A 146 8.54 0.89 -1.08
N ALA A 147 9.12 -0.04 -1.86
CA ALA A 147 8.53 -0.46 -3.13
C ALA A 147 8.92 -1.90 -3.49
N ALA A 148 8.20 -2.49 -4.43
CA ALA A 148 8.61 -3.73 -5.07
C ALA A 148 8.26 -3.70 -6.56
N LEU A 149 9.19 -4.20 -7.38
CA LEU A 149 8.93 -4.53 -8.76
C LEU A 149 8.49 -5.99 -8.79
N SER A 150 7.27 -6.22 -9.23
CA SER A 150 6.62 -7.53 -9.25
C SER A 150 6.42 -7.98 -10.70
N ASP A 151 7.49 -7.92 -11.49
CA ASP A 151 7.44 -8.26 -12.91
C ASP A 151 6.85 -9.66 -13.17
N HIS A 152 6.22 -9.86 -14.32
CA HIS A 152 5.57 -11.12 -14.68
C HIS A 152 6.58 -12.26 -14.83
N ALA A 153 6.65 -13.11 -13.79
CA ALA A 153 7.41 -14.35 -13.69
C ALA A 153 8.77 -14.35 -14.45
N PRO A 154 9.66 -13.36 -14.20
CA PRO A 154 10.98 -13.32 -14.82
C PRO A 154 11.77 -14.56 -14.42
N ARG A 155 12.64 -15.03 -15.32
CA ARG A 155 13.47 -16.23 -15.11
C ARG A 155 14.94 -15.98 -15.43
N ALA A 156 15.80 -16.83 -14.85
CA ALA A 156 17.24 -16.83 -15.07
C ALA A 156 17.80 -15.40 -14.98
N ALA A 157 18.52 -14.95 -16.01
CA ALA A 157 19.14 -13.62 -16.04
C ALA A 157 18.15 -12.46 -15.78
N ARG A 158 16.87 -12.57 -16.15
CA ARG A 158 15.87 -11.53 -15.85
C ARG A 158 15.49 -11.53 -14.37
N TRP A 159 15.35 -12.70 -13.75
CA TRP A 159 15.10 -12.82 -12.32
C TRP A 159 16.28 -12.27 -11.53
N GLU A 160 17.49 -12.70 -11.87
CA GLU A 160 18.73 -12.24 -11.24
C GLU A 160 18.87 -10.71 -11.36
N ALA A 161 18.50 -10.11 -12.50
CA ALA A 161 18.49 -8.66 -12.68
C ALA A 161 17.48 -7.96 -11.75
N GLY A 162 16.27 -8.51 -11.59
CA GLY A 162 15.26 -8.00 -10.66
C GLY A 162 15.69 -8.09 -9.19
N VAL A 163 16.20 -9.25 -8.77
CA VAL A 163 16.76 -9.46 -7.41
C VAL A 163 17.90 -8.47 -7.14
N ALA A 164 18.83 -8.33 -8.09
CA ALA A 164 19.96 -7.43 -7.96
C ALA A 164 19.51 -5.96 -7.88
N ALA A 165 18.52 -5.54 -8.68
CA ALA A 165 17.95 -4.19 -8.61
C ALA A 165 17.30 -3.93 -7.25
N ALA A 166 16.44 -4.84 -6.76
CA ALA A 166 15.84 -4.72 -5.44
C ALA A 166 16.93 -4.55 -4.36
N ASN A 167 17.95 -5.41 -4.35
CA ASN A 167 19.01 -5.35 -3.35
C ASN A 167 19.88 -4.11 -3.42
N ARG A 168 20.21 -3.60 -4.63
CA ARG A 168 20.96 -2.35 -4.80
C ARG A 168 20.26 -1.15 -4.15
N HIS A 169 18.93 -1.10 -4.21
CA HIS A 169 18.14 0.02 -3.70
C HIS A 169 17.66 -0.15 -2.27
N ASN A 170 17.81 -1.34 -1.68
CA ASN A 170 17.40 -1.59 -0.30
C ASN A 170 18.34 -0.92 0.71
N LYS A 171 17.80 0.00 1.50
CA LYS A 171 18.52 0.67 2.58
C LYS A 171 17.64 0.79 3.81
N ALA A 172 17.87 -0.08 4.80
CA ALA A 172 17.18 -0.04 6.08
C ALA A 172 17.28 1.37 6.72
N GLY A 173 16.19 1.81 7.35
CA GLY A 173 16.06 3.15 7.92
C GLY A 173 15.81 4.25 6.88
N ARG A 174 15.78 3.93 5.57
CA ARG A 174 15.69 4.94 4.51
C ARG A 174 14.70 4.62 3.39
N PHE A 175 14.84 3.47 2.75
CA PHE A 175 14.00 3.01 1.65
C PHE A 175 14.13 1.50 1.54
N VAL A 176 13.03 0.78 1.71
CA VAL A 176 13.04 -0.69 1.71
C VAL A 176 12.53 -1.22 0.38
N THR A 177 13.15 -2.27 -0.13
CA THR A 177 12.65 -2.98 -1.31
C THR A 177 12.35 -4.43 -0.96
N PHE A 178 11.43 -5.05 -1.70
CA PHE A 178 11.19 -6.50 -1.62
C PHE A 178 11.63 -7.17 -2.92
N VAL A 179 12.17 -8.40 -2.79
CA VAL A 179 12.39 -9.28 -3.93
C VAL A 179 11.06 -9.94 -4.26
N ALA A 180 10.55 -9.66 -5.45
CA ALA A 180 9.18 -9.98 -5.81
C ALA A 180 9.00 -10.26 -7.30
N PHE A 181 7.88 -10.89 -7.63
CA PHE A 181 7.39 -11.07 -8.99
C PHE A 181 5.88 -11.35 -8.96
N GLU A 182 5.24 -11.26 -10.10
CA GLU A 182 3.84 -11.67 -10.30
C GLU A 182 3.78 -12.98 -11.06
N SER A 183 2.90 -13.90 -10.65
CA SER A 183 2.60 -15.11 -11.40
C SER A 183 1.18 -15.60 -11.15
N GLY A 184 0.66 -16.37 -12.09
CA GLY A 184 -0.63 -17.03 -11.97
C GLY A 184 -1.17 -17.45 -13.32
N ASP A 185 -2.43 -17.86 -13.31
CA ASP A 185 -3.16 -18.22 -14.52
C ASP A 185 -4.60 -17.71 -14.47
N SER A 186 -5.25 -17.77 -15.62
CA SER A 186 -6.61 -17.28 -15.83
C SER A 186 -7.66 -17.99 -14.94
N PRO A 187 -7.64 -19.33 -14.76
CA PRO A 187 -8.59 -20.01 -13.88
C PRO A 187 -8.44 -19.72 -12.38
N HIS A 188 -7.24 -19.45 -11.89
CA HIS A 188 -6.97 -19.33 -10.45
C HIS A 188 -6.68 -17.90 -9.99
N GLY A 189 -6.55 -16.96 -10.94
CA GLY A 189 -6.17 -15.58 -10.71
C GLY A 189 -4.66 -15.39 -10.61
N HIS A 190 -4.23 -14.14 -10.74
CA HIS A 190 -2.83 -13.78 -10.58
C HIS A 190 -2.48 -13.43 -9.13
N ARG A 191 -1.21 -13.61 -8.78
CA ARG A 191 -0.67 -13.38 -7.44
C ARG A 191 0.66 -12.67 -7.52
N ASN A 192 0.86 -11.72 -6.61
CA ASN A 192 2.17 -11.17 -6.32
C ASN A 192 2.87 -11.91 -5.20
N ILE A 193 4.18 -12.01 -5.29
CA ILE A 193 4.98 -12.85 -4.43
C ILE A 193 6.13 -12.06 -3.88
N TYR A 194 6.28 -12.12 -2.56
CA TYR A 194 7.27 -11.33 -1.85
C TYR A 194 8.08 -12.24 -0.95
N TYR A 195 9.37 -12.33 -1.24
CA TYR A 195 10.30 -13.02 -0.38
C TYR A 195 10.72 -12.14 0.79
N ARG A 196 10.90 -12.77 1.95
CA ARG A 196 11.34 -12.06 3.17
C ARG A 196 12.79 -11.58 3.07
N ASP A 197 13.62 -12.40 2.45
CA ASP A 197 15.06 -12.26 2.47
C ASP A 197 15.56 -11.54 1.20
N ASP A 198 16.88 -11.53 0.96
CA ASP A 198 17.51 -10.86 -0.17
C ASP A 198 17.68 -11.69 -1.44
N THR A 199 17.11 -12.88 -1.41
CA THR A 199 17.03 -13.76 -2.53
C THR A 199 15.75 -14.56 -2.45
N GLY A 200 15.41 -15.19 -3.56
CA GLY A 200 14.36 -16.17 -3.65
C GLY A 200 14.48 -16.93 -4.96
N PRO A 201 13.79 -18.06 -5.08
CA PRO A 201 13.77 -18.82 -6.31
C PRO A 201 12.97 -18.09 -7.41
N ASP A 202 13.45 -18.15 -8.66
CA ASP A 202 12.57 -17.99 -9.81
C ASP A 202 11.73 -19.26 -9.95
N LEU A 203 10.43 -19.12 -10.21
CA LEU A 203 9.56 -20.29 -10.17
C LEU A 203 9.85 -21.28 -11.29
N PRO A 204 9.78 -22.60 -11.00
CA PRO A 204 9.56 -23.60 -12.04
C PRO A 204 8.13 -23.44 -12.61
N LEU A 205 7.94 -23.67 -13.91
CA LEU A 205 6.61 -23.71 -14.54
C LEU A 205 5.78 -24.84 -13.92
N LEU A 206 4.96 -24.56 -12.91
CA LEU A 206 4.08 -25.56 -12.31
C LEU A 206 2.69 -25.49 -12.96
N LYS A 207 2.14 -26.66 -13.29
CA LYS A 207 0.70 -26.82 -13.59
C LYS A 207 -0.05 -26.91 -12.25
N ASN A 208 -1.23 -26.30 -12.14
CA ASN A 208 -2.05 -26.15 -10.92
C ASN A 208 -1.40 -25.20 -9.89
N TYR A 209 -1.43 -23.91 -10.20
CA TYR A 209 -0.53 -22.88 -9.67
C TYR A 209 -0.55 -22.69 -8.15
N ASN A 210 -1.68 -22.79 -7.46
CA ASN A 210 -1.76 -22.34 -6.06
C ASN A 210 -1.22 -23.39 -5.08
N GLU A 211 -1.85 -24.57 -5.00
CA GLU A 211 -1.50 -25.58 -3.99
C GLU A 211 -0.13 -26.20 -4.21
N ALA A 212 0.18 -26.58 -5.45
CA ALA A 212 1.47 -27.19 -5.80
C ALA A 212 2.63 -26.24 -5.48
N TRP A 213 2.40 -24.94 -5.62
CA TRP A 213 3.39 -23.93 -5.28
C TRP A 213 3.56 -23.74 -3.79
N TRP A 214 2.48 -23.58 -3.03
CA TRP A 214 2.60 -23.47 -1.57
C TRP A 214 3.25 -24.71 -0.97
N GLN A 215 2.96 -25.90 -1.50
CA GLN A 215 3.67 -27.12 -1.17
C GLN A 215 5.16 -27.02 -1.52
N TRP A 216 5.49 -26.58 -2.73
CA TRP A 216 6.89 -26.41 -3.17
C TRP A 216 7.69 -25.45 -2.28
N LEU A 217 7.08 -24.33 -1.87
CA LEU A 217 7.65 -23.36 -0.94
C LEU A 217 7.86 -23.99 0.44
N ALA A 218 6.86 -24.73 0.94
CA ALA A 218 6.90 -25.37 2.25
C ALA A 218 7.98 -26.45 2.34
N GLU A 219 8.08 -27.31 1.33
CA GLU A 219 9.11 -28.36 1.23
C GLU A 219 10.54 -27.79 1.24
N ARG A 220 10.70 -26.53 0.83
CA ARG A 220 11.99 -25.82 0.76
C ARG A 220 12.17 -24.79 1.87
N ASN A 221 11.21 -24.69 2.79
CA ASN A 221 11.22 -23.73 3.88
C ASN A 221 11.42 -22.27 3.40
N VAL A 222 10.84 -21.92 2.24
CA VAL A 222 10.95 -20.58 1.67
C VAL A 222 9.91 -19.67 2.31
N ARG A 223 10.36 -18.59 2.94
CA ARG A 223 9.46 -17.57 3.51
C ARG A 223 9.00 -16.62 2.42
N ALA A 224 7.75 -16.78 2.02
CA ALA A 224 7.11 -15.95 1.01
C ALA A 224 5.71 -15.52 1.46
N LEU A 225 5.24 -14.43 0.88
CA LEU A 225 3.84 -14.06 0.85
C LEU A 225 3.32 -14.23 -0.58
N THR A 226 2.12 -14.77 -0.76
CA THR A 226 1.44 -14.88 -2.06
C THR A 226 0.11 -14.12 -1.99
N LEU A 227 0.00 -13.03 -2.74
CA LEU A 227 -1.08 -12.06 -2.63
C LEU A 227 -1.93 -12.11 -3.89
N PRO A 228 -3.17 -12.62 -3.84
CA PRO A 228 -4.10 -12.39 -4.93
C PRO A 228 -4.29 -10.89 -5.13
N HIS A 229 -4.20 -10.48 -6.39
CA HIS A 229 -4.46 -9.11 -6.82
C HIS A 229 -5.53 -9.08 -7.89
N HIS A 230 -6.08 -7.89 -8.12
CA HIS A 230 -7.31 -7.67 -8.89
C HIS A 230 -8.35 -8.80 -8.76
N PRO A 231 -8.71 -9.23 -7.53
CA PRO A 231 -9.34 -10.53 -7.33
C PRO A 231 -10.74 -10.63 -7.92
N ASN A 232 -11.44 -9.50 -8.13
CA ASN A 232 -12.84 -9.46 -8.53
C ASN A 232 -13.06 -8.86 -9.93
N THR A 233 -12.11 -9.05 -10.84
CA THR A 233 -12.26 -8.65 -12.25
C THR A 233 -11.56 -9.64 -13.16
N ASP A 234 -11.90 -9.59 -14.45
CA ASP A 234 -11.22 -10.32 -15.52
C ASP A 234 -10.81 -9.40 -16.68
N SER A 235 -10.06 -9.96 -17.63
CA SER A 235 -9.55 -9.23 -18.79
C SER A 235 -10.62 -8.78 -19.78
N GLY A 236 -11.83 -9.34 -19.75
CA GLY A 236 -12.86 -9.21 -20.80
C GLY A 236 -12.45 -9.80 -22.17
N VAL A 237 -11.15 -10.04 -22.38
CA VAL A 237 -10.56 -10.61 -23.60
C VAL A 237 -10.39 -12.11 -23.45
N ARG A 238 -10.92 -12.87 -24.40
CA ARG A 238 -10.71 -14.31 -24.54
C ARG A 238 -9.55 -14.59 -25.49
N LEU A 239 -8.64 -15.46 -25.09
CA LEU A 239 -7.58 -15.99 -25.94
C LEU A 239 -8.14 -17.06 -26.89
N ALA A 240 -7.35 -17.45 -27.90
CA ALA A 240 -7.75 -18.46 -28.90
C ALA A 240 -8.10 -19.83 -28.29
N ASN A 241 -7.59 -20.13 -27.08
CA ASN A 241 -7.91 -21.35 -26.33
C ASN A 241 -9.20 -21.24 -25.49
N GLY A 242 -9.93 -20.13 -25.57
CA GLY A 242 -11.18 -19.88 -24.82
C GLY A 242 -10.99 -19.33 -23.40
N ASN A 243 -9.77 -19.34 -22.86
CA ASN A 243 -9.49 -18.77 -21.54
C ASN A 243 -9.47 -17.24 -21.57
N LEU A 244 -9.70 -16.60 -20.43
CA LEU A 244 -9.41 -15.16 -20.29
C LEU A 244 -7.89 -14.95 -20.41
N ALA A 245 -7.47 -13.77 -20.88
CA ALA A 245 -6.06 -13.38 -20.79
C ALA A 245 -5.59 -13.37 -19.33
N TRP A 246 -6.45 -12.93 -18.41
CA TRP A 246 -6.29 -13.04 -16.96
C TRP A 246 -7.69 -13.03 -16.30
N GLY A 247 -7.82 -13.65 -15.12
CA GLY A 247 -9.13 -13.91 -14.50
C GLY A 247 -9.19 -13.61 -12.99
N PRO A 248 -10.38 -13.78 -12.39
CA PRO A 248 -10.60 -13.50 -10.97
C PRO A 248 -9.88 -14.52 -10.09
N THR A 249 -9.70 -14.18 -8.82
CA THR A 249 -9.10 -15.12 -7.85
C THR A 249 -10.05 -16.27 -7.55
N ASP A 250 -9.52 -17.50 -7.60
CA ASP A 250 -10.20 -18.68 -7.07
C ASP A 250 -10.08 -18.74 -5.54
N TRP A 251 -11.21 -18.51 -4.87
CA TRP A 251 -11.35 -18.61 -3.41
C TRP A 251 -11.76 -20.01 -2.92
N SER A 252 -11.72 -21.04 -3.75
CA SER A 252 -11.97 -22.42 -3.33
C SER A 252 -10.82 -23.03 -2.52
N VAL A 253 -9.61 -22.49 -2.68
CA VAL A 253 -8.38 -22.97 -2.03
C VAL A 253 -7.86 -21.94 -1.03
N ARG A 254 -7.50 -22.39 0.18
CA ARG A 254 -6.99 -21.55 1.28
C ARG A 254 -5.62 -22.02 1.77
N ASN A 255 -4.72 -21.07 2.01
CA ASN A 255 -3.45 -21.31 2.66
C ASN A 255 -3.08 -20.14 3.58
N ASP A 256 -3.28 -20.31 4.88
CA ASP A 256 -3.07 -19.24 5.88
C ASP A 256 -1.60 -18.98 6.22
N THR A 257 -0.68 -19.75 5.65
CA THR A 257 0.77 -19.53 5.78
C THR A 257 1.23 -18.52 4.73
N TYR A 258 0.92 -18.76 3.46
CA TYR A 258 1.43 -17.94 2.36
C TYR A 258 0.42 -16.86 1.92
N GLN A 259 -0.88 -17.13 1.99
CA GLN A 259 -1.92 -16.20 1.57
C GLN A 259 -2.46 -15.42 2.76
N ARG A 260 -1.67 -14.44 3.21
CA ARG A 260 -1.98 -13.60 4.38
C ARG A 260 -2.65 -12.28 4.01
N LEU A 261 -2.51 -11.83 2.77
CA LEU A 261 -2.87 -10.50 2.32
C LEU A 261 -3.64 -10.56 0.99
N VAL A 262 -4.36 -9.49 0.67
CA VAL A 262 -5.07 -9.31 -0.61
C VAL A 262 -5.05 -7.85 -1.04
N GLU A 263 -4.95 -7.62 -2.34
CA GLU A 263 -5.11 -6.28 -2.92
C GLU A 263 -6.59 -5.89 -2.94
N ILE A 264 -7.00 -5.04 -2.00
CA ILE A 264 -8.39 -4.56 -1.89
C ILE A 264 -8.66 -3.39 -2.84
N CYS A 265 -7.63 -2.67 -3.27
CA CYS A 265 -7.75 -1.60 -4.24
C CYS A 265 -6.50 -1.47 -5.10
N GLN A 266 -6.70 -0.96 -6.30
CA GLN A 266 -5.67 -0.79 -7.32
C GLN A 266 -6.09 0.32 -8.28
N THR A 267 -5.27 0.66 -9.27
CA THR A 267 -5.62 1.66 -10.31
C THR A 267 -6.97 1.37 -10.99
N ARG A 268 -7.40 0.09 -11.05
CA ARG A 268 -8.69 -0.33 -11.62
C ARG A 268 -9.90 -0.01 -10.73
N GLY A 269 -9.69 0.25 -9.44
CA GLY A 269 -10.74 0.54 -8.46
C GLY A 269 -10.66 -0.34 -7.21
N SER A 270 -11.77 -0.39 -6.47
CA SER A 270 -11.91 -1.18 -5.24
C SER A 270 -12.52 -2.57 -5.50
N PHE A 271 -11.87 -3.60 -4.96
CA PHE A 271 -12.30 -5.01 -4.96
C PHE A 271 -13.01 -5.41 -3.65
N GLU A 272 -13.36 -4.46 -2.77
CA GLU A 272 -13.96 -4.75 -1.45
C GLU A 272 -15.22 -5.60 -1.59
N ALA A 273 -16.18 -5.16 -2.41
CA ALA A 273 -17.52 -5.74 -2.55
C ALA A 273 -18.03 -5.59 -3.99
N PRO A 274 -19.07 -6.35 -4.41
CA PRO A 274 -19.68 -6.18 -5.72
C PRO A 274 -20.10 -4.74 -6.02
N GLY A 275 -19.64 -4.19 -7.14
CA GLY A 275 -19.90 -2.80 -7.55
C GLY A 275 -19.09 -1.71 -6.81
N GLY A 276 -18.29 -2.10 -5.81
CA GLY A 276 -17.46 -1.22 -5.00
C GLY A 276 -18.25 -0.35 -4.00
N PRO A 277 -17.61 0.13 -2.93
CA PRO A 277 -18.25 0.99 -1.92
C PRO A 277 -18.48 2.43 -2.41
N ASN A 278 -17.79 2.84 -3.48
CA ASN A 278 -17.85 4.17 -4.08
C ASN A 278 -17.99 4.05 -5.61
N PRO A 279 -19.11 4.54 -6.21
CA PRO A 279 -19.31 4.52 -7.66
C PRO A 279 -18.22 5.23 -8.47
N GLU A 280 -17.48 6.17 -7.86
CA GLU A 280 -16.42 6.94 -8.52
C GLU A 280 -15.07 6.17 -8.56
N LEU A 281 -14.87 5.22 -7.65
CA LEU A 281 -13.70 4.32 -7.60
C LEU A 281 -14.05 2.88 -7.96
N ARG A 282 -15.18 2.67 -8.63
CA ARG A 282 -15.63 1.34 -9.02
C ARG A 282 -14.75 0.77 -10.12
N ILE A 283 -14.50 -0.53 -10.01
CA ILE A 283 -14.10 -1.33 -11.15
C ILE A 283 -15.22 -1.27 -12.17
N ARG A 284 -14.91 -0.83 -13.40
CA ARG A 284 -15.91 -0.74 -14.48
C ARG A 284 -16.22 -2.09 -15.12
N ALA A 285 -15.47 -3.14 -14.76
CA ALA A 285 -15.72 -4.51 -15.17
C ALA A 285 -16.89 -5.13 -14.39
N LYS A 286 -17.45 -6.21 -14.95
CA LYS A 286 -18.51 -6.98 -14.31
C LYS A 286 -17.98 -7.66 -13.06
N ASP A 287 -18.79 -7.71 -12.00
CA ASP A 287 -18.49 -8.50 -10.81
C ASP A 287 -18.29 -9.97 -11.17
N CYS A 288 -17.21 -10.57 -10.65
CA CYS A 288 -16.82 -11.96 -10.92
C CYS A 288 -17.11 -12.89 -9.73
N GLY A 289 -17.82 -12.43 -8.70
CA GLY A 289 -18.10 -13.19 -7.48
C GLY A 289 -16.90 -13.41 -6.56
N ALA A 290 -15.78 -12.71 -6.80
CA ALA A 290 -14.49 -12.92 -6.15
C ALA A 290 -14.01 -11.70 -5.36
N SER A 291 -14.95 -10.89 -4.85
CA SER A 291 -14.65 -9.75 -3.96
C SER A 291 -13.88 -10.16 -2.70
N VAL A 292 -13.18 -9.20 -2.09
CA VAL A 292 -12.51 -9.41 -0.80
C VAL A 292 -13.53 -9.81 0.28
N GLN A 293 -14.72 -9.21 0.29
CA GLN A 293 -15.79 -9.61 1.20
C GLN A 293 -16.27 -11.05 0.96
N THR A 294 -16.24 -11.55 -0.29
CA THR A 294 -16.50 -12.98 -0.58
C THR A 294 -15.46 -13.87 0.10
N ALA A 295 -14.17 -13.50 0.03
CA ALA A 295 -13.10 -14.26 0.68
C ALA A 295 -13.26 -14.24 2.22
N LEU A 296 -13.54 -13.09 2.82
CA LEU A 296 -13.77 -12.98 4.27
C LEU A 296 -14.97 -13.85 4.71
N ALA A 297 -16.07 -13.84 3.96
CA ALA A 297 -17.24 -14.68 4.24
C ALA A 297 -16.95 -16.19 4.12
N LYS A 298 -15.94 -16.58 3.32
CA LYS A 298 -15.43 -17.97 3.22
C LYS A 298 -14.43 -18.32 4.34
N GLY A 299 -14.19 -17.41 5.29
CA GLY A 299 -13.32 -17.63 6.45
C GLY A 299 -11.85 -17.28 6.23
N PHE A 300 -11.48 -16.70 5.08
CA PHE A 300 -10.10 -16.26 4.87
C PHE A 300 -9.73 -15.12 5.84
N ARG A 301 -8.53 -15.18 6.42
CA ARG A 301 -8.00 -14.12 7.30
C ARG A 301 -6.95 -13.27 6.56
N LEU A 302 -7.43 -12.33 5.75
CA LEU A 302 -6.61 -11.53 4.83
C LEU A 302 -6.44 -10.08 5.34
N GLY A 303 -5.20 -9.61 5.38
CA GLY A 303 -4.90 -8.18 5.52
C GLY A 303 -5.03 -7.45 4.18
N PHE A 304 -5.24 -6.15 4.23
CA PHE A 304 -5.52 -5.33 3.06
C PHE A 304 -4.29 -4.52 2.67
N ILE A 305 -4.02 -4.53 1.37
CA ILE A 305 -3.04 -3.66 0.72
C ILE A 305 -3.67 -3.01 -0.51
N GLY A 306 -3.08 -1.90 -0.93
CA GLY A 306 -3.37 -1.29 -2.22
C GLY A 306 -2.07 -1.07 -2.98
N SER A 307 -2.12 -1.10 -4.31
CA SER A 307 -0.93 -0.92 -5.13
C SER A 307 -1.31 -0.43 -6.53
N THR A 308 -0.35 0.04 -7.33
CA THR A 308 -0.70 0.64 -8.63
C THR A 308 -0.94 -0.38 -9.73
N ASP A 309 -0.16 -1.45 -9.80
CA ASP A 309 0.02 -2.28 -11.00
C ASP A 309 0.39 -1.44 -12.21
N THR A 310 1.25 -0.45 -11.98
CA THR A 310 1.70 0.42 -13.07
C THR A 310 2.69 -0.33 -13.95
N HIS A 311 2.51 -0.20 -15.25
CA HIS A 311 3.41 -0.73 -16.28
C HIS A 311 4.36 0.34 -16.83
N SER A 312 4.36 1.53 -16.22
CA SER A 312 5.14 2.69 -16.68
C SER A 312 6.57 2.75 -16.14
N GLY A 313 6.95 1.83 -15.25
CA GLY A 313 8.21 1.89 -14.51
C GLY A 313 8.27 3.03 -13.50
N ARG A 314 7.10 3.50 -13.02
CA ARG A 314 6.97 4.64 -12.09
C ARG A 314 6.09 4.29 -10.89
N PRO A 315 6.58 3.44 -9.97
CA PRO A 315 5.84 3.05 -8.79
C PRO A 315 5.51 4.30 -7.98
N GLY A 316 4.28 4.40 -7.50
CA GLY A 316 3.87 5.55 -6.71
C GLY A 316 3.50 6.81 -7.50
N ASN A 317 3.43 6.78 -8.84
CA ASN A 317 2.94 7.92 -9.62
C ASN A 317 1.47 8.25 -9.21
N PRO A 318 1.14 9.51 -8.85
CA PRO A 318 -0.22 9.92 -8.48
C PRO A 318 -1.29 9.72 -9.57
N ALA A 319 -0.90 9.60 -10.84
CA ALA A 319 -1.83 9.23 -11.91
C ALA A 319 -2.38 7.80 -11.76
N HIS A 320 -1.74 6.96 -10.93
CA HIS A 320 -2.13 5.61 -10.61
C HIS A 320 -2.49 5.51 -9.12
N SER A 321 -3.74 5.18 -8.84
CA SER A 321 -4.28 5.16 -7.49
C SER A 321 -3.98 3.84 -6.79
N ALA A 322 -3.64 3.95 -5.50
CA ALA A 322 -3.51 2.92 -4.47
C ALA A 322 -2.11 2.70 -3.90
N ARG A 323 -2.02 2.63 -2.58
CA ARG A 323 -0.79 2.49 -1.80
C ARG A 323 -0.99 1.49 -0.67
N CYS A 324 0.10 0.83 -0.33
CA CYS A 324 0.21 -0.03 0.83
C CYS A 324 0.77 0.81 1.97
N ALA A 325 0.14 0.72 3.14
CA ALA A 325 0.65 1.30 4.36
C ALA A 325 1.01 0.18 5.34
N ILE A 326 2.20 0.21 5.93
CA ILE A 326 2.69 -0.79 6.89
C ILE A 326 2.94 -0.11 8.23
N LEU A 327 2.39 -0.68 9.32
CA LEU A 327 2.72 -0.23 10.67
C LEU A 327 3.84 -1.12 11.22
N ALA A 328 5.02 -0.55 11.43
CA ALA A 328 6.18 -1.31 11.89
C ALA A 328 7.08 -0.47 12.82
N ARG A 329 7.82 -1.16 13.70
CA ARG A 329 8.85 -0.55 14.55
C ARG A 329 10.24 -0.64 13.92
N ASP A 330 10.50 -1.70 13.16
CA ASP A 330 11.75 -1.94 12.45
C ASP A 330 11.61 -1.54 10.97
N PHE A 331 12.31 -0.47 10.58
CA PHE A 331 12.35 0.00 9.19
C PHE A 331 13.40 -0.75 8.37
N SER A 332 13.29 -2.08 8.32
CA SER A 332 14.14 -2.95 7.52
C SER A 332 13.28 -3.81 6.59
N ARG A 333 13.88 -4.47 5.60
CA ARG A 333 13.17 -5.44 4.75
C ARG A 333 12.47 -6.50 5.58
N THR A 334 13.19 -7.08 6.54
CA THR A 334 12.64 -8.11 7.42
C THR A 334 11.55 -7.57 8.33
N GLY A 335 11.72 -6.37 8.89
CA GLY A 335 10.74 -5.75 9.77
C GLY A 335 9.44 -5.39 9.06
N LEU A 336 9.52 -4.82 7.85
CA LEU A 336 8.34 -4.53 7.04
C LEU A 336 7.68 -5.80 6.50
N TRP A 337 8.46 -6.81 6.10
CA TRP A 337 7.91 -8.10 5.67
C TRP A 337 7.18 -8.81 6.83
N ASP A 338 7.77 -8.82 8.04
CA ASP A 338 7.14 -9.43 9.22
C ASP A 338 5.83 -8.72 9.58
N ALA A 339 5.77 -7.40 9.43
CA ALA A 339 4.54 -6.63 9.61
C ALA A 339 3.47 -6.97 8.54
N LEU A 340 3.85 -7.13 7.27
CA LEU A 340 2.97 -7.62 6.21
C LEU A 340 2.45 -9.04 6.52
N TYR A 341 3.32 -9.93 6.96
CA TYR A 341 2.94 -11.30 7.34
C TYR A 341 1.98 -11.34 8.54
N ALA A 342 2.16 -10.42 9.49
CA ALA A 342 1.26 -10.18 10.62
C ALA A 342 -0.02 -9.41 10.23
N ARG A 343 -0.19 -9.00 8.96
CA ARG A 343 -1.29 -8.17 8.45
C ARG A 343 -1.42 -6.81 9.12
N THR A 344 -0.33 -6.33 9.70
CA THR A 344 -0.24 -5.02 10.34
C THR A 344 -0.01 -3.95 9.28
N CYS A 345 -0.93 -3.90 8.32
CA CYS A 345 -0.91 -3.05 7.14
C CYS A 345 -2.32 -2.62 6.76
N TYR A 346 -2.45 -1.68 5.83
CA TYR A 346 -3.73 -1.23 5.31
C TYR A 346 -3.58 -0.64 3.91
N ALA A 347 -4.70 -0.38 3.26
CA ALA A 347 -4.74 0.18 1.91
C ALA A 347 -5.25 1.62 1.93
N THR A 348 -4.72 2.47 1.06
CA THR A 348 -5.29 3.79 0.73
C THR A 348 -5.35 3.95 -0.78
N THR A 349 -6.25 4.76 -1.31
CA THR A 349 -6.17 5.25 -2.69
C THR A 349 -5.33 6.54 -2.72
N GLY A 350 -4.56 6.69 -3.80
CA GLY A 350 -3.76 7.90 -4.12
C GLY A 350 -2.72 8.32 -3.08
N LYS A 351 -3.18 8.93 -1.99
CA LYS A 351 -2.40 9.71 -1.02
C LYS A 351 -2.27 8.99 0.32
N HIS A 352 -1.34 9.45 1.16
CA HIS A 352 -1.02 8.85 2.45
C HIS A 352 -2.04 9.24 3.54
N ILE A 353 -3.20 8.57 3.54
CA ILE A 353 -4.20 8.69 4.60
C ILE A 353 -3.71 7.89 5.82
N LEU A 354 -3.67 8.52 7.00
CA LEU A 354 -3.27 7.82 8.23
C LEU A 354 -4.47 7.11 8.83
N VAL A 355 -4.35 5.81 9.09
CA VAL A 355 -5.40 5.01 9.74
C VAL A 355 -4.80 4.27 10.93
N LEU A 356 -5.32 4.58 12.13
CA LEU A 356 -5.08 3.85 13.35
C LEU A 356 -6.37 3.15 13.74
N PHE A 357 -6.32 1.83 13.95
CA PHE A 357 -7.48 1.01 14.29
C PHE A 357 -7.07 -0.12 15.23
N GLU A 358 -7.79 -0.23 16.34
CA GLU A 358 -7.61 -1.29 17.32
C GLU A 358 -8.94 -1.88 17.79
N VAL A 359 -8.91 -3.17 18.12
CA VAL A 359 -9.98 -3.88 18.84
C VAL A 359 -9.37 -4.50 20.09
N ASN A 360 -9.95 -4.25 21.26
CA ASN A 360 -9.43 -4.65 22.58
C ASN A 360 -7.93 -4.32 22.77
N GLY A 361 -7.50 -3.15 22.30
CA GLY A 361 -6.10 -2.69 22.38
C GLY A 361 -5.12 -3.47 21.49
N LYS A 362 -5.61 -4.29 20.56
CA LYS A 362 -4.79 -4.99 19.55
C LYS A 362 -4.95 -4.31 18.19
N PRO A 363 -3.86 -4.06 17.45
CA PRO A 363 -3.91 -3.34 16.18
C PRO A 363 -4.59 -4.15 15.07
N MET A 364 -4.94 -3.47 13.98
CA MET A 364 -5.32 -4.10 12.70
C MET A 364 -4.41 -5.30 12.33
N GLY A 365 -5.01 -6.35 11.76
CA GLY A 365 -4.35 -7.59 11.41
C GLY A 365 -4.33 -8.67 12.49
N SER A 366 -4.60 -8.28 13.74
CA SER A 366 -4.57 -9.17 14.91
C SER A 366 -5.69 -10.21 14.90
N GLU A 367 -5.42 -11.35 15.51
CA GLU A 367 -6.42 -12.37 15.87
C GLU A 367 -6.51 -12.46 17.39
N ILE A 368 -7.70 -12.26 17.95
CA ILE A 368 -7.96 -12.21 19.38
C ILE A 368 -8.85 -13.38 19.73
N THR A 369 -8.53 -14.14 20.78
CA THR A 369 -9.45 -15.13 21.36
C THR A 369 -9.97 -14.58 22.68
N LEU A 370 -11.29 -14.43 22.80
CA LEU A 370 -11.91 -13.94 24.05
C LEU A 370 -11.78 -14.98 25.17
N ALA A 371 -11.66 -14.51 26.41
CA ALA A 371 -11.80 -15.39 27.57
C ALA A 371 -13.27 -15.85 27.75
N ALA A 372 -13.49 -16.97 28.46
CA ALA A 372 -14.81 -17.62 28.60
C ALA A 372 -15.99 -16.72 29.04
N ARG A 373 -15.70 -15.62 29.73
CA ARG A 373 -16.70 -14.65 30.24
C ARG A 373 -16.55 -13.27 29.62
N GLU A 374 -15.60 -13.10 28.71
CA GLU A 374 -15.36 -11.84 28.02
C GLU A 374 -16.29 -11.76 26.81
N THR A 375 -17.10 -10.71 26.78
CA THR A 375 -18.01 -10.41 25.67
C THR A 375 -17.72 -9.04 25.06
N LYS A 376 -16.81 -8.26 25.65
CA LYS A 376 -16.60 -6.89 25.25
C LYS A 376 -15.68 -6.81 24.03
N ARG A 377 -16.13 -6.05 23.03
CA ARG A 377 -15.32 -5.56 21.93
C ARG A 377 -15.23 -4.04 22.08
N GLN A 378 -14.08 -3.56 22.49
CA GLN A 378 -13.76 -2.14 22.56
C GLN A 378 -12.95 -1.75 21.34
N ILE A 379 -13.50 -0.86 20.54
CA ILE A 379 -12.93 -0.42 19.28
C ILE A 379 -12.49 1.02 19.44
N ARG A 380 -11.26 1.32 19.05
CA ARG A 380 -10.77 2.70 18.95
C ARG A 380 -10.13 2.93 17.60
N TRP A 381 -10.28 4.14 17.11
CA TRP A 381 -9.69 4.53 15.85
C TRP A 381 -9.41 6.02 15.77
N ARG A 382 -8.46 6.37 14.90
CA ARG A 382 -8.19 7.74 14.44
C ARG A 382 -7.82 7.69 12.98
N VAL A 383 -8.39 8.61 12.21
CA VAL A 383 -8.12 8.78 10.78
C VAL A 383 -7.68 10.21 10.55
N VAL A 384 -6.56 10.37 9.84
CA VAL A 384 -6.10 11.68 9.38
C VAL A 384 -5.99 11.65 7.86
N GLY A 385 -6.95 12.29 7.21
CA GLY A 385 -7.04 12.47 5.78
C GLY A 385 -6.08 13.54 5.26
N VAL A 386 -5.81 13.46 3.96
CA VAL A 386 -5.11 14.52 3.20
C VAL A 386 -6.04 15.69 2.83
N GLY A 387 -7.32 15.56 3.14
CA GLY A 387 -8.39 16.54 3.05
C GLY A 387 -9.60 16.08 3.87
N PRO A 388 -10.71 16.84 3.83
CA PRO A 388 -11.90 16.54 4.62
C PRO A 388 -12.45 15.12 4.37
N LEU A 389 -12.85 14.49 5.47
CA LEU A 389 -13.48 13.17 5.45
C LEU A 389 -14.98 13.32 5.19
N LYS A 390 -15.51 12.47 4.31
CA LYS A 390 -16.95 12.33 4.10
C LYS A 390 -17.55 11.47 5.20
N ARG A 391 -16.99 10.28 5.42
CA ARG A 391 -17.37 9.38 6.52
C ARG A 391 -16.31 8.33 6.85
N VAL A 392 -16.42 7.80 8.05
CA VAL A 392 -15.74 6.58 8.51
C VAL A 392 -16.81 5.53 8.83
N ASP A 393 -16.75 4.38 8.17
CA ASP A 393 -17.62 3.22 8.39
C ASP A 393 -16.85 2.18 9.20
N LEU A 394 -17.46 1.67 10.27
CA LEU A 394 -17.03 0.46 10.97
C LEU A 394 -17.83 -0.72 10.45
N LEU A 395 -17.11 -1.72 9.93
CA LEU A 395 -17.68 -2.94 9.39
C LEU A 395 -17.45 -4.10 10.35
N ARG A 396 -18.47 -4.95 10.48
CA ARG A 396 -18.45 -6.24 11.18
C ARG A 396 -19.06 -7.28 10.25
N ASN A 397 -18.35 -8.35 9.96
CA ASN A 397 -18.84 -9.45 9.13
C ASN A 397 -19.45 -8.98 7.80
N ASN A 398 -18.73 -8.09 7.10
CA ASN A 398 -19.13 -7.40 5.86
C ASN A 398 -20.27 -6.36 5.97
N GLY A 399 -20.96 -6.28 7.11
CA GLY A 399 -22.01 -5.29 7.36
C GLY A 399 -21.48 -4.02 8.03
N VAL A 400 -21.97 -2.85 7.62
CA VAL A 400 -21.69 -1.59 8.33
C VAL A 400 -22.52 -1.55 9.60
N VAL A 401 -21.86 -1.49 10.76
CA VAL A 401 -22.53 -1.44 12.07
C VAL A 401 -22.56 -0.04 12.67
N LYS A 402 -21.65 0.84 12.23
CA LYS A 402 -21.63 2.25 12.62
C LYS A 402 -20.98 3.08 11.52
N SER A 403 -21.52 4.27 11.30
CA SER A 403 -20.90 5.30 10.46
C SER A 403 -20.79 6.60 11.24
N TRP A 404 -19.68 7.30 11.07
CA TRP A 404 -19.46 8.66 11.55
C TRP A 404 -19.26 9.57 10.35
N ALA A 405 -19.95 10.71 10.31
CA ALA A 405 -19.68 11.75 9.32
C ALA A 405 -18.34 12.43 9.66
N GLY A 406 -17.60 12.87 8.64
CA GLY A 406 -16.36 13.63 8.90
C GLY A 406 -16.59 15.10 9.23
N GLU A 407 -17.79 15.65 8.97
CA GLU A 407 -18.19 17.01 9.36
C GLU A 407 -17.22 18.10 8.87
N GLY A 408 -16.65 17.93 7.68
CA GLY A 408 -15.66 18.84 7.10
C GLY A 408 -14.27 18.78 7.75
N LYS A 409 -14.04 17.85 8.70
CA LYS A 409 -12.75 17.64 9.36
C LYS A 409 -11.94 16.60 8.61
N ASP A 410 -10.62 16.76 8.65
CA ASP A 410 -9.66 15.80 8.10
C ASP A 410 -9.01 14.92 9.17
N ASP A 411 -9.06 15.31 10.45
CA ASP A 411 -8.61 14.52 11.61
C ASP A 411 -9.81 14.19 12.49
N VAL A 412 -10.22 12.92 12.49
CA VAL A 412 -11.33 12.44 13.31
C VAL A 412 -10.94 11.16 14.05
N ALA A 413 -11.44 11.02 15.26
CA ALA A 413 -11.25 9.84 16.09
C ALA A 413 -12.58 9.41 16.69
N GLY A 414 -12.69 8.14 17.05
CA GLY A 414 -13.89 7.60 17.65
C GLY A 414 -13.65 6.32 18.41
N GLU A 415 -14.65 6.00 19.23
CA GLU A 415 -14.72 4.74 19.97
C GLU A 415 -16.08 4.08 19.72
N PHE A 416 -16.10 2.76 19.80
CA PHE A 416 -17.31 1.95 19.78
C PHE A 416 -17.15 0.79 20.76
N SER A 417 -18.23 0.39 21.42
CA SER A 417 -18.23 -0.76 22.32
C SER A 417 -19.44 -1.65 22.07
N LEU A 418 -19.20 -2.95 22.01
CA LEU A 418 -20.22 -3.98 21.93
C LEU A 418 -20.00 -5.00 23.05
N ALA A 419 -21.07 -5.46 23.70
CA ALA A 419 -21.00 -6.42 24.81
C ALA A 419 -22.11 -7.47 24.70
N GLU A 420 -22.08 -8.26 23.64
CA GLU A 420 -23.00 -9.39 23.41
C GLU A 420 -22.23 -10.72 23.34
N PRO A 421 -22.85 -11.88 23.60
CA PRO A 421 -22.17 -13.16 23.43
C PRO A 421 -21.62 -13.35 22.00
N LEU A 422 -20.43 -13.94 21.88
CA LEU A 422 -19.80 -14.27 20.59
C LEU A 422 -20.08 -15.74 20.25
N ALA A 423 -20.98 -15.98 19.29
CA ALA A 423 -21.36 -17.34 18.89
C ALA A 423 -20.42 -17.99 17.87
N ALA A 424 -19.78 -17.17 17.03
CA ALA A 424 -18.84 -17.58 15.99
C ALA A 424 -17.82 -16.47 15.78
N ALA A 425 -16.68 -16.77 15.14
CA ALA A 425 -15.66 -15.76 14.83
C ALA A 425 -16.25 -14.57 14.07
N GLU A 426 -15.78 -13.37 14.39
CA GLU A 426 -16.15 -12.14 13.71
C GLU A 426 -14.90 -11.36 13.29
N TRP A 427 -15.05 -10.51 12.28
CA TRP A 427 -13.98 -9.63 11.83
C TRP A 427 -14.46 -8.19 11.73
N TRP A 428 -13.59 -7.27 12.13
CA TRP A 428 -13.86 -5.85 12.19
C TRP A 428 -12.85 -5.08 11.37
N TYR A 429 -13.30 -4.13 10.54
CA TYR A 429 -12.40 -3.22 9.84
C TYR A 429 -13.05 -1.87 9.60
N LEU A 430 -12.23 -0.85 9.33
CA LEU A 430 -12.68 0.47 8.93
C LEU A 430 -12.64 0.63 7.43
N ARG A 431 -13.63 1.35 6.92
CA ARG A 431 -13.61 1.95 5.59
C ARG A 431 -13.74 3.46 5.73
N VAL A 432 -12.81 4.19 5.14
CA VAL A 432 -12.76 5.65 5.14
C VAL A 432 -13.09 6.15 3.74
N ILE A 433 -13.88 7.22 3.67
CA ILE A 433 -14.19 7.92 2.43
C ILE A 433 -13.96 9.41 2.65
N GLN A 434 -13.16 10.04 1.79
CA GLN A 434 -12.97 11.48 1.72
C GLN A 434 -14.01 12.15 0.83
N ASP A 435 -14.15 13.48 0.96
CA ASP A 435 -15.04 14.25 0.10
C ASP A 435 -14.61 14.24 -1.37
N ASP A 436 -13.29 14.10 -1.64
CA ASP A 436 -12.72 13.93 -2.97
C ASP A 436 -12.73 12.46 -3.46
N ALA A 437 -13.58 11.63 -2.86
CA ALA A 437 -13.78 10.22 -3.17
C ALA A 437 -12.61 9.28 -2.85
N GLU A 438 -11.43 9.79 -2.47
CA GLU A 438 -10.31 8.95 -2.00
C GLU A 438 -10.71 8.14 -0.75
N MET A 439 -10.12 6.96 -0.59
CA MET A 439 -10.53 5.96 0.38
C MET A 439 -9.34 5.34 1.12
N ALA A 440 -9.64 4.76 2.28
CA ALA A 440 -8.72 3.85 2.96
C ALA A 440 -9.48 2.69 3.62
N TRP A 441 -8.81 1.55 3.77
CA TRP A 441 -9.34 0.36 4.44
C TRP A 441 -8.31 -0.19 5.42
N SER A 442 -8.62 -0.22 6.72
CA SER A 442 -7.77 -0.93 7.69
C SER A 442 -7.80 -2.44 7.42
N SER A 443 -6.70 -3.16 7.67
CA SER A 443 -6.82 -4.62 7.76
C SER A 443 -7.81 -5.03 8.85
N PRO A 444 -8.49 -6.19 8.72
CA PRO A 444 -9.41 -6.64 9.75
C PRO A 444 -8.70 -7.04 11.05
N VAL A 445 -9.43 -6.95 12.16
CA VAL A 445 -9.12 -7.65 13.41
C VAL A 445 -10.14 -8.76 13.60
N TRP A 446 -9.67 -9.99 13.78
CA TRP A 446 -10.52 -11.15 14.04
C TRP A 446 -10.70 -11.35 15.54
N VAL A 447 -11.92 -11.63 15.96
CA VAL A 447 -12.27 -11.95 17.35
C VAL A 447 -12.95 -13.32 17.36
N ASP A 448 -12.30 -14.28 18.01
CA ASP A 448 -12.69 -15.67 18.12
C ASP A 448 -13.35 -15.95 19.48
N ALA A 449 -14.37 -16.80 19.46
CA ALA A 449 -15.00 -17.30 20.68
C ALA A 449 -14.04 -18.23 21.46
N PRO A 450 -14.18 -18.33 22.79
CA PRO A 450 -13.42 -19.28 23.59
C PRO A 450 -13.60 -20.71 23.05
N GLY A 451 -12.49 -21.39 22.73
CA GLY A 451 -12.53 -22.77 22.24
C GLY A 451 -12.98 -22.96 20.78
N GLY A 452 -13.15 -21.88 20.01
CA GLY A 452 -13.40 -21.98 18.57
C GLY A 452 -12.18 -22.53 17.81
N ALA A 453 -12.41 -23.44 16.85
CA ALA A 453 -11.39 -23.85 15.90
C ALA A 453 -11.03 -22.69 14.96
N LYS A 454 -9.73 -22.52 14.67
CA LYS A 454 -9.20 -21.46 13.80
C LYS A 454 -9.29 -21.78 12.31
#